data_AF-A0A1E4BE62-F1
#
_entry.id   AF-A0A1E4BE62-F1
#
_cell.length_a   1.000
_cell.length_b   1.000
_cell.length_c   1.000
_cell.angle_alpha   90.00
_cell.angle_beta   90.00
_cell.angle_gamma   90.00
#
_symmetry.space_group_name_H-M   'P 1'
#
loop_
_entity.id
_entity.type
_entity.pdbx_description
1 polymer ?
#
loop_
_entity_poly.entity_id
_entity_poly.type
_entity_poly.pdbx_seq_one_letter_code
_entity_poly.pdbx_strand_id
1 'polypeptide(L)'
;MDRKAAIRQYKETPRTMGVAVLRNARNGKAFVFAGRDISSLINRNQAQLRLKGHSNRVLQEEWNTMGQECFTFEVVDTLTPPADAPAYDPTEDLKALEALWMEKLAPYEPAGYHRPPRIRG
;
A
#
# COMPACT_ATOMS: atom_id res chain seq x y z
N MET A 1 21.58 7.18 -18.10
CA MET A 1 20.23 7.46 -17.57
C MET A 1 20.32 8.64 -16.62
N ASP A 2 19.87 9.80 -17.09
CA ASP A 2 20.12 11.10 -16.46
C ASP A 2 19.36 11.25 -15.14
N ARG A 3 20.09 11.26 -14.02
CA ARG A 3 19.52 11.37 -12.66
C ARG A 3 18.64 12.62 -12.52
N LYS A 4 18.93 13.69 -13.27
CA LYS A 4 18.15 14.93 -13.32
C LYS A 4 16.78 14.77 -13.99
N ALA A 5 16.69 13.96 -15.04
CA ALA A 5 15.42 13.74 -15.76
C ALA A 5 14.42 12.95 -14.89
N ALA A 6 14.90 11.92 -14.19
CA ALA A 6 14.09 11.15 -13.24
C ALA A 6 13.57 12.01 -12.06
N ILE A 7 14.38 12.96 -11.58
CA ILE A 7 13.96 13.90 -10.52
C ILE A 7 12.90 14.89 -11.02
N ARG A 8 13.00 15.34 -12.28
CA ARG A 8 12.04 16.29 -12.86
C ARG A 8 10.68 15.64 -13.07
N GLN A 9 10.67 14.44 -13.65
CA GLN A 9 9.47 13.63 -13.82
C GLN A 9 8.83 13.23 -12.47
N TYR A 10 9.65 12.97 -11.43
CA TYR A 10 9.17 12.76 -10.06
C TYR A 10 8.48 14.01 -9.47
N LYS A 11 8.97 15.22 -9.78
CA LYS A 11 8.37 16.47 -9.32
C LYS A 11 7.07 16.83 -10.06
N GLU A 12 6.91 16.36 -11.29
CA GLU A 12 5.78 16.67 -12.17
C GLU A 12 4.64 15.63 -12.10
N THR A 13 4.89 14.47 -11.47
CA THR A 13 3.84 13.47 -11.26
C THR A 13 2.92 13.93 -10.12
N PRO A 14 1.60 14.12 -10.36
CA PRO A 14 0.67 14.46 -9.30
C PRO A 14 0.73 13.38 -8.22
N ARG A 15 0.93 13.80 -6.97
CA ARG A 15 0.97 12.90 -5.82
C ARG A 15 -0.43 12.35 -5.59
N THR A 16 -0.68 11.16 -6.10
CA THR A 16 -1.93 10.45 -5.87
C THR A 16 -1.93 9.93 -4.43
N MET A 17 -2.78 10.51 -3.61
CA MET A 17 -3.09 9.98 -2.28
C MET A 17 -4.12 8.87 -2.45
N GLY A 18 -4.12 7.86 -1.58
CA GLY A 18 -5.09 6.78 -1.70
C GLY A 18 -4.73 5.52 -0.96
N VAL A 19 -5.39 4.43 -1.37
CA VAL A 19 -5.24 3.08 -0.82
C VAL A 19 -4.83 2.14 -1.94
N ALA A 20 -3.87 1.27 -1.62
CA ALA A 20 -3.46 0.19 -2.50
C ALA A 20 -3.46 -1.14 -1.74
N VAL A 21 -3.52 -2.20 -2.52
CA VAL A 21 -3.55 -3.58 -2.05
C VAL A 21 -2.47 -4.36 -2.78
N LEU A 22 -1.69 -5.10 -2.00
CA LEU A 22 -0.85 -6.18 -2.50
C LEU A 22 -1.61 -7.49 -2.37
N ARG A 23 -1.98 -8.10 -3.49
CA ARG A 23 -2.68 -9.39 -3.55
C ARG A 23 -1.72 -10.51 -3.88
N ASN A 24 -1.83 -11.62 -3.15
CA ASN A 24 -1.19 -12.88 -3.50
C ASN A 24 -2.18 -13.73 -4.30
N ALA A 25 -1.90 -13.94 -5.58
CA ALA A 25 -2.75 -14.69 -6.51
C ALA A 25 -2.79 -16.20 -6.20
N ARG A 26 -1.84 -16.74 -5.42
CA ARG A 26 -1.79 -18.17 -5.07
C ARG A 26 -2.75 -18.55 -3.95
N ASN A 27 -2.90 -17.70 -2.94
CA ASN A 27 -3.68 -18.01 -1.74
C ASN A 27 -4.77 -16.99 -1.42
N GLY A 28 -4.91 -15.93 -2.23
CA GLY A 28 -5.93 -14.90 -2.06
C GLY A 28 -5.65 -13.89 -0.95
N LYS A 29 -4.52 -14.00 -0.24
CA LYS A 29 -4.17 -13.08 0.85
C LYS A 29 -3.94 -11.67 0.31
N ALA A 30 -4.33 -10.68 1.09
CA ALA A 30 -4.19 -9.28 0.75
C ALA A 30 -3.44 -8.50 1.85
N PHE A 31 -2.66 -7.51 1.44
CA PHE A 31 -2.02 -6.52 2.31
C PHE A 31 -2.43 -5.13 1.85
N VAL A 32 -3.32 -4.50 2.60
CA VAL A 32 -3.79 -3.12 2.38
C VAL A 32 -2.82 -2.11 2.99
N PHE A 33 -2.57 -1.00 2.30
CA PHE A 33 -1.82 0.13 2.83
C PHE A 33 -2.29 1.45 2.19
N ALA A 34 -2.29 2.53 2.97
CA ALA A 34 -2.72 3.85 2.51
C ALA A 34 -1.64 4.93 2.71
N GLY A 35 -1.74 6.02 1.94
CA GLY A 35 -0.93 7.20 2.21
C GLY A 35 -1.04 8.33 1.19
N ARG A 36 -0.26 9.39 1.44
CA ARG A 36 -0.26 10.64 0.66
C ARG A 36 0.49 10.55 -0.69
N ASP A 37 1.20 9.45 -0.91
CA ASP A 37 1.88 9.18 -2.16
C ASP A 37 1.86 7.66 -2.38
N ILE A 38 0.78 7.18 -2.99
CA ILE A 38 0.53 5.75 -3.13
C ILE A 38 1.56 5.09 -4.06
N SER A 39 2.01 5.81 -5.08
CA SER A 39 3.07 5.38 -6.00
C SER A 39 4.39 5.16 -5.26
N SER A 40 4.80 6.10 -4.40
CA SER A 40 5.99 5.95 -3.57
C SER A 40 5.85 4.80 -2.56
N LEU A 41 4.66 4.59 -1.99
CA LEU A 41 4.42 3.47 -1.09
C LEU A 41 4.50 2.11 -1.79
N ILE A 42 3.92 1.97 -2.98
CA ILE A 42 4.04 0.76 -3.80
C ILE A 42 5.51 0.44 -4.07
N ASN A 43 6.27 1.42 -4.56
CA ASN A 43 7.69 1.26 -4.84
C ASN A 43 8.50 0.88 -3.59
N ARG A 44 8.18 1.49 -2.43
CA ARG A 44 8.82 1.17 -1.16
C ARG A 44 8.54 -0.27 -0.73
N ASN A 45 7.28 -0.71 -0.76
CA ASN A 45 6.90 -2.07 -0.40
C ASN A 45 7.57 -3.09 -1.34
N GLN A 46 7.53 -2.85 -2.65
CA GLN A 46 8.19 -3.71 -3.64
C GLN A 46 9.71 -3.78 -3.41
N ALA A 47 10.37 -2.64 -3.17
CA ALA A 47 11.80 -2.60 -2.88
C ALA A 47 12.14 -3.35 -1.59
N GLN A 48 11.36 -3.15 -0.52
CA GLN A 48 11.54 -3.88 0.74
C GLN A 48 11.40 -5.39 0.56
N LEU A 49 10.40 -5.86 -0.18
CA LEU A 49 10.20 -7.28 -0.46
C LEU A 49 11.36 -7.87 -1.27
N ARG A 50 11.81 -7.16 -2.31
CA ARG A 50 12.96 -7.56 -3.14
C ARG A 50 14.26 -7.60 -2.35
N LEU A 51 14.47 -6.67 -1.42
CA LEU A 51 15.65 -6.57 -0.57
C LEU A 51 15.54 -7.38 0.73
N LYS A 52 14.48 -8.18 0.89
CA LYS A 52 14.23 -9.02 2.08
C LYS A 52 14.12 -8.23 3.40
N GLY A 53 13.69 -6.98 3.33
CA GLY A 53 13.60 -6.04 4.46
C GLY A 53 12.18 -5.60 4.80
N HIS A 54 11.15 -6.32 4.33
CA HIS A 54 9.76 -5.99 4.63
C HIS A 54 9.41 -6.30 6.09
N SER A 55 8.66 -5.41 6.75
CA SER A 55 8.30 -5.54 8.17
C SER A 55 7.35 -6.71 8.45
N ASN A 56 6.50 -7.03 7.48
CA ASN A 56 5.61 -8.18 7.54
C ASN A 56 6.36 -9.46 7.18
N ARG A 57 6.66 -10.27 8.20
CA ARG A 57 7.45 -11.51 8.05
C ARG A 57 6.73 -12.56 7.21
N VAL A 58 5.43 -12.78 7.44
CA VAL A 58 4.63 -13.77 6.69
C VAL A 58 4.59 -13.42 5.21
N LEU A 59 4.34 -12.15 4.89
CA LEU A 59 4.37 -11.67 3.51
C LEU A 59 5.76 -11.83 2.88
N GLN A 60 6.83 -11.52 3.62
CA GLN A 60 8.20 -11.66 3.13
C GLN A 60 8.58 -13.12 2.86
N GLU A 61 8.17 -14.03 3.73
CA GLU A 61 8.38 -15.48 3.58
C GLU A 61 7.64 -16.01 2.35
N GLU A 62 6.34 -15.70 2.21
CA GLU A 62 5.57 -16.11 1.05
C GLU A 62 6.09 -15.48 -0.25
N TRP A 63 6.54 -14.22 -0.23
CA TRP A 63 7.20 -13.58 -1.37
C TRP A 63 8.46 -14.35 -1.80
N ASN A 64 9.28 -14.78 -0.85
CA ASN A 64 10.49 -15.54 -1.13
C ASN A 64 10.18 -16.96 -1.67
N THR A 65 9.11 -17.60 -1.20
CA THR A 65 8.74 -18.96 -1.58
C THR A 65 7.97 -19.02 -2.89
N MET A 66 7.01 -18.12 -3.10
CA MET A 66 6.10 -18.15 -4.27
C MET A 66 6.61 -17.31 -5.44
N GLY A 67 7.56 -16.40 -5.20
CA GLY A 67 8.12 -15.52 -6.20
C GLY A 67 7.25 -14.28 -6.46
N GLN A 68 7.89 -13.21 -6.93
CA GLN A 68 7.26 -11.91 -7.18
C GLN A 68 6.08 -11.98 -8.16
N GLU A 69 6.11 -12.90 -9.13
CA GLU A 69 5.06 -13.08 -10.13
C GLU A 69 3.70 -13.47 -9.54
N CYS A 70 3.68 -14.04 -8.33
CA CYS A 70 2.45 -14.38 -7.62
C CYS A 70 1.79 -13.17 -6.94
N PHE A 71 2.43 -12.00 -6.99
CA PHE A 71 2.00 -10.82 -6.26
C PHE A 71 1.67 -9.66 -7.19
N THR A 72 0.55 -8.99 -6.94
CA THR A 72 0.10 -7.85 -7.73
C THR A 72 -0.20 -6.67 -6.82
N PHE A 73 0.36 -5.50 -7.15
CA PHE A 73 0.02 -4.23 -6.52
C PHE A 73 -1.10 -3.56 -7.31
N GLU A 74 -2.17 -3.17 -6.62
CA GLU A 74 -3.35 -2.56 -7.21
C GLU A 74 -3.71 -1.31 -6.40
N VAL A 75 -3.86 -0.15 -7.05
CA VAL A 75 -4.47 1.04 -6.40
C VAL A 75 -5.97 0.85 -6.46
N VAL A 76 -6.59 0.69 -5.30
CA VAL A 76 -8.02 0.39 -5.20
C VAL A 76 -8.87 1.64 -4.99
N ASP A 77 -8.26 2.71 -4.49
CA ASP A 77 -8.95 3.95 -4.21
C ASP A 77 -7.99 5.14 -4.19
N THR A 78 -8.46 6.32 -4.57
CA THR A 78 -7.66 7.54 -4.62
C THR A 78 -8.39 8.69 -3.95
N LEU A 79 -7.62 9.52 -3.25
CA LEU A 79 -8.11 10.70 -2.55
C LEU A 79 -7.54 11.94 -3.25
N THR A 80 -8.42 12.79 -3.76
CA THR A 80 -8.06 14.07 -4.36
C THR A 80 -8.35 15.18 -3.36
N PRO A 81 -7.37 16.07 -3.08
CA PRO A 81 -7.60 17.19 -2.18
C PRO A 81 -8.61 18.18 -2.79
N PRO A 82 -9.44 18.84 -1.99
CA PRO A 82 -10.35 19.87 -2.49
C PRO A 82 -9.57 21.02 -3.13
N ALA A 83 -10.04 21.52 -4.27
CA ALA A 83 -9.37 22.60 -5.00
C ALA A 83 -9.32 23.92 -4.21
N ASP A 84 -10.28 24.13 -3.32
CA ASP A 84 -10.46 25.31 -2.47
C ASP A 84 -9.79 25.19 -1.08
N ALA A 85 -9.10 24.09 -0.79
CA ALA A 85 -8.49 23.84 0.52
C ALA A 85 -6.96 23.57 0.41
N PRO A 86 -6.12 24.61 0.23
CA PRO A 86 -4.67 24.45 0.11
C PRO A 86 -3.98 23.93 1.39
N ALA A 87 -4.65 24.01 2.54
CA ALA A 87 -4.17 23.49 3.83
C ALA A 87 -4.84 22.15 4.22
N TYR A 88 -5.46 21.45 3.26
CA TYR A 88 -6.13 20.18 3.50
C TYR A 88 -5.16 19.12 4.05
N ASP A 89 -5.48 18.58 5.23
CA ASP A 89 -4.75 17.46 5.82
C ASP A 89 -5.48 16.15 5.52
N PRO A 90 -4.96 15.30 4.60
CA PRO A 90 -5.60 14.05 4.19
C PRO A 90 -5.49 12.93 5.24
N THR A 91 -4.92 13.20 6.42
CA THR A 91 -4.57 12.15 7.40
C THR A 91 -5.79 11.36 7.88
N GLU A 92 -6.85 12.05 8.30
CA GLU A 92 -8.04 11.39 8.82
C GLU A 92 -8.85 10.74 7.70
N ASP A 93 -8.94 11.38 6.53
CA ASP A 93 -9.60 10.81 5.35
C ASP A 93 -8.89 9.55 4.85
N LEU A 94 -7.55 9.54 4.80
CA LEU A 94 -6.78 8.33 4.45
C LEU A 94 -6.95 7.22 5.48
N LYS A 95 -7.02 7.53 6.78
CA LYS A 95 -7.30 6.53 7.82
C LYS A 95 -8.71 5.96 7.67
N ALA A 96 -9.70 6.80 7.40
CA ALA A 96 -11.07 6.37 7.17
C ALA A 96 -11.17 5.48 5.92
N LEU A 97 -10.48 5.87 4.84
CA LEU A 97 -10.42 5.11 3.60
C LEU A 97 -9.73 3.75 3.82
N GLU A 98 -8.59 3.74 4.52
CA GLU A 98 -7.90 2.49 4.90
C GLU A 98 -8.80 1.59 5.75
N ALA A 99 -9.48 2.14 6.77
CA ALA A 99 -10.39 1.37 7.62
C ALA A 99 -11.55 0.75 6.84
N LEU A 100 -12.14 1.51 5.90
CA LEU A 100 -13.20 1.01 5.02
C LEU A 100 -12.71 -0.17 4.17
N TRP A 101 -11.50 -0.08 3.60
CA TRP A 101 -10.92 -1.16 2.82
C TRP A 101 -10.50 -2.37 3.68
N MET A 102 -10.04 -2.13 4.90
CA MET A 102 -9.76 -3.18 5.88
C MET A 102 -11.02 -3.93 6.30
N GLU A 103 -12.15 -3.24 6.49
CA GLU A 103 -13.45 -3.87 6.76
C GLU A 103 -13.96 -4.66 5.55
N LYS A 104 -13.90 -4.06 4.36
CA LYS A 104 -14.38 -4.68 3.11
C LYS A 104 -13.61 -5.94 2.71
N LEU A 105 -12.28 -5.91 2.86
CA LEU A 105 -11.42 -7.03 2.46
C LEU A 105 -11.15 -8.01 3.60
N ALA A 106 -11.38 -7.61 4.85
CA ALA A 106 -11.01 -8.34 6.05
C ALA A 106 -9.66 -9.07 5.93
N PRO A 107 -8.55 -8.36 5.56
CA PRO A 107 -7.29 -8.97 5.17
C PRO A 107 -6.47 -9.42 6.39
N TYR A 108 -7.14 -9.97 7.40
CA TYR A 108 -6.57 -10.35 8.68
C TYR A 108 -6.03 -11.79 8.66
N GLU A 109 -4.95 -12.03 9.39
CA GLU A 109 -4.42 -13.37 9.61
C GLU A 109 -5.52 -14.28 10.21
N PRO A 110 -5.61 -15.54 9.76
CA PRO A 110 -4.69 -16.25 8.85
C PRO A 110 -4.96 -16.07 7.35
N ALA A 111 -6.09 -15.45 6.97
CA ALA A 111 -6.54 -15.31 5.58
C ALA A 111 -6.00 -14.06 4.86
N GLY A 112 -5.23 -13.23 5.54
CA GLY A 112 -4.51 -12.09 4.98
C GLY A 112 -3.24 -11.79 5.75
N TYR A 113 -2.65 -10.62 5.49
CA TYR A 113 -1.34 -10.24 6.05
C TYR A 113 -1.45 -9.27 7.23
N HIS A 114 -2.65 -8.81 7.60
CA HIS A 114 -2.81 -7.87 8.72
C HIS A 114 -3.05 -8.61 10.03
N ARG A 115 -2.46 -8.10 11.11
CA ARG A 115 -2.78 -8.61 12.44
C ARG A 115 -4.19 -8.17 12.81
N PRO A 116 -5.06 -9.08 13.29
CA PRO A 116 -6.38 -8.69 13.76
C PRO A 116 -6.25 -7.66 14.90
N PRO A 117 -7.15 -6.67 14.98
CA PRO A 117 -7.18 -5.72 16.08
C PRO A 117 -7.28 -6.51 17.38
N ARG A 118 -6.38 -6.22 18.33
CA ARG A 118 -6.44 -6.83 19.65
C ARG A 118 -7.67 -6.30 20.36
N ILE A 119 -8.75 -7.07 20.37
CA ILE A 119 -9.91 -6.79 21.22
C ILE A 119 -9.39 -6.92 22.67
N ARG A 120 -9.14 -5.78 23.33
CA ARG A 120 -8.94 -5.74 24.77
C ARG A 120 -10.34 -5.82 25.38
N GLY A 121 -10.66 -6.99 25.94
CA GLY A 121 -11.77 -7.14 26.88
C GLY A 121 -11.47 -6.47 28.20
#